data_AF-A0A7V9PFM4-F1
#
_entry.id   AF-A0A7V9PFM4-F1
#
_cell.length_a   1.000
_cell.length_b   1.000
_cell.length_c   1.000
_cell.angle_alpha   90.00
_cell.angle_beta   90.00
_cell.angle_gamma   90.00
#
_symmetry.space_group_name_H-M   'P 1'
#
loop_
_entity.id
_entity.type
_entity.pdbx_description
1 polymer ?
#
loop_
_entity_poly.entity_id
_entity_poly.type
_entity_poly.pdbx_seq_one_letter_code
_entity_poly.pdbx_strand_id
1 'polypeptide(L)'
;MSTRRTELSRDRIVATALDLLDAEGEEALSMRRLADALGVAPMSIYHYVSDKDDLRGAVIERVLAEVRPPEPGEPWVATAKRMATSFRAAALDHPAAIRLLLTRPPATAAGSRWQDVRGALRADGLDEEEALRAFR
;
A
#
# COMPACT_ATOMS: atom_id res chain seq x y z
N MET A 1 -22.42 17.39 -25.69
CA MET A 1 -21.00 17.06 -25.45
C MET A 1 -20.97 15.80 -24.58
N SER A 2 -20.61 14.65 -25.16
CA SER A 2 -20.67 13.35 -24.46
C SER A 2 -19.48 13.24 -23.51
N THR A 3 -19.74 13.26 -22.20
CA THR A 3 -18.75 12.99 -21.15
C THR A 3 -18.21 11.58 -21.39
N ARG A 4 -16.91 11.47 -21.67
CA ARG A 4 -16.23 10.17 -21.70
C ARG A 4 -16.40 9.56 -20.30
N ARG A 5 -17.32 8.61 -20.18
CA ARG A 5 -17.44 7.74 -19.03
C ARG A 5 -16.12 7.00 -18.92
N THR A 6 -15.22 7.49 -18.08
CA THR A 6 -13.93 6.85 -17.82
C THR A 6 -14.23 5.42 -17.41
N GLU A 7 -13.62 4.47 -18.11
CA GLU A 7 -13.87 3.06 -17.89
C GLU A 7 -13.48 2.69 -16.45
N LEU A 8 -14.22 1.73 -15.88
CA LEU A 8 -13.91 1.23 -14.54
C LEU A 8 -12.67 0.33 -14.65
N SER A 9 -11.72 0.50 -13.73
CA SER A 9 -10.51 -0.32 -13.66
C SER A 9 -10.15 -0.56 -12.20
N ARG A 10 -9.38 -1.63 -11.94
CA ARG A 10 -8.87 -1.93 -10.60
C ARG A 10 -8.07 -0.75 -10.04
N ASP A 11 -7.19 -0.16 -10.85
CA ASP A 11 -6.38 0.99 -10.45
C ASP A 11 -7.22 2.20 -10.05
N ARG A 12 -8.29 2.50 -10.81
CA ARG A 12 -9.19 3.61 -10.48
C ARG A 12 -9.99 3.35 -9.21
N ILE A 13 -10.43 2.10 -9.02
CA ILE A 13 -11.12 1.66 -7.79
C ILE A 13 -10.21 1.85 -6.58
N VAL A 14 -8.97 1.37 -6.66
CA VAL A 14 -8.00 1.44 -5.55
C VAL A 14 -7.57 2.89 -5.28
N ALA A 15 -7.33 3.69 -6.32
CA ALA A 15 -7.01 5.11 -6.16
C ALA A 15 -8.16 5.87 -5.46
N THR A 16 -9.40 5.67 -5.91
CA THR A 16 -10.56 6.32 -5.28
C THR A 16 -10.78 5.83 -3.84
N ALA A 17 -10.51 4.56 -3.57
CA ALA A 17 -10.57 4.01 -2.21
C ALA A 17 -9.51 4.63 -1.28
N LEU A 18 -8.29 4.86 -1.77
CA LEU A 18 -7.24 5.55 -1.04
C LEU A 18 -7.64 7.01 -0.76
N ASP A 19 -8.13 7.74 -1.77
CA ASP A 19 -8.59 9.12 -1.61
C ASP A 19 -9.69 9.25 -0.54
N LEU A 20 -10.65 8.31 -0.52
CA LEU A 20 -11.69 8.26 0.51
C LEU A 20 -11.11 7.95 1.89
N LEU A 21 -10.14 7.05 1.97
CA LEU A 21 -9.50 6.66 3.22
C LEU A 21 -8.72 7.83 3.84
N ASP A 22 -8.00 8.60 3.01
CA ASP A 22 -7.22 9.75 3.47
C ASP A 22 -8.11 10.94 3.86
N ALA A 23 -9.21 11.14 3.14
CA ALA A 23 -10.13 12.26 3.40
C ALA A 23 -11.09 11.99 4.58
N GLU A 24 -11.60 10.77 4.70
CA GLU A 24 -12.74 10.43 5.59
C GLU A 24 -12.40 9.32 6.61
N GLY A 25 -11.23 8.70 6.52
CA GLY A 25 -10.81 7.60 7.39
C GLY A 25 -11.39 6.24 7.02
N GLU A 26 -10.95 5.20 7.73
CA GLU A 26 -11.30 3.81 7.40
C GLU A 26 -12.81 3.51 7.47
N GLU A 27 -13.53 4.12 8.41
CA GLU A 27 -14.97 3.89 8.61
C GLU A 27 -15.82 4.31 7.40
N ALA A 28 -15.35 5.29 6.63
CA ALA A 28 -16.03 5.75 5.42
C ALA A 28 -15.83 4.81 4.23
N LEU A 29 -14.81 3.94 4.26
CA LEU A 29 -14.53 3.01 3.17
C LEU A 29 -15.52 1.84 3.18
N SER A 30 -16.69 2.05 2.57
CA SER A 30 -17.67 1.01 2.26
C SER A 30 -17.80 0.81 0.76
N MET A 31 -18.17 -0.40 0.33
CA MET A 31 -18.36 -0.72 -1.09
C MET A 31 -19.40 0.19 -1.75
N ARG A 32 -20.43 0.59 -1.00
CA ARG A 32 -21.47 1.53 -1.45
C ARG A 32 -20.92 2.95 -1.61
N ARG A 33 -20.25 3.49 -0.59
CA ARG A 33 -19.64 4.84 -0.63
C ARG A 33 -18.63 4.97 -1.78
N LEU A 34 -17.88 3.90 -2.03
CA LEU A 34 -16.93 3.80 -3.15
C LEU A 34 -17.64 3.78 -4.51
N ALA A 35 -18.72 3.02 -4.66
CA ALA A 35 -19.54 3.04 -5.88
C ALA A 35 -20.13 4.42 -6.15
N ASP A 36 -20.63 5.08 -5.10
CA ASP A 36 -21.15 6.44 -5.18
C ASP A 36 -20.05 7.43 -5.64
N ALA A 37 -18.84 7.33 -5.07
CA ALA A 37 -17.70 8.15 -5.47
C ALA A 37 -17.26 7.89 -6.93
N LEU A 38 -17.37 6.66 -7.40
CA LEU A 38 -17.00 6.25 -8.76
C LEU A 38 -18.11 6.52 -9.79
N GLY A 39 -19.34 6.80 -9.36
CA GLY A 39 -20.51 6.96 -10.21
C GLY A 39 -20.95 5.66 -10.88
N VAL A 40 -20.81 4.52 -10.20
CA VAL A 40 -21.13 3.18 -10.73
C VAL A 40 -22.02 2.39 -9.77
N ALA A 41 -22.64 1.33 -10.27
CA ALA A 41 -23.36 0.40 -9.40
C ALA A 41 -22.37 -0.39 -8.52
N PRO A 42 -22.69 -0.67 -7.24
CA PRO A 42 -21.82 -1.46 -6.36
C PRO A 42 -21.37 -2.80 -6.95
N MET A 43 -22.27 -3.49 -7.68
CA MET A 43 -21.94 -4.75 -8.36
C MET A 43 -20.80 -4.63 -9.37
N SER A 44 -20.63 -3.46 -9.99
CA SER A 44 -19.54 -3.24 -10.96
C SER A 44 -18.16 -3.30 -10.31
N ILE A 45 -18.05 -2.93 -9.02
CA ILE A 45 -16.78 -2.97 -8.28
C ILE A 45 -16.33 -4.42 -8.03
N TYR A 46 -17.28 -5.30 -7.72
CA TYR A 46 -16.99 -6.71 -7.42
C TYR A 46 -16.46 -7.51 -8.62
N HIS A 47 -16.48 -6.96 -9.83
CA HIS A 47 -15.77 -7.54 -10.98
C HIS A 47 -14.24 -7.35 -10.91
N TYR A 48 -13.75 -6.42 -10.09
CA TYR A 48 -12.33 -6.06 -9.99
C TYR A 48 -11.72 -6.37 -8.63
N VAL A 49 -12.56 -6.52 -7.59
CA VAL A 49 -12.14 -6.91 -6.24
C VAL A 49 -13.10 -7.94 -5.69
N SER A 50 -12.56 -8.96 -5.01
CA SER A 50 -13.37 -10.09 -4.52
C SER A 50 -14.26 -9.68 -3.35
N ASP A 51 -13.72 -8.86 -2.44
CA ASP A 51 -14.40 -8.36 -1.26
C ASP A 51 -13.73 -7.08 -0.72
N LYS A 52 -14.20 -6.61 0.45
CA LYS A 52 -13.65 -5.42 1.12
C LYS A 52 -12.20 -5.63 1.58
N ASP A 53 -11.81 -6.85 1.91
CA ASP A 53 -10.48 -7.16 2.41
C ASP A 53 -9.47 -7.23 1.26
N ASP A 54 -9.85 -7.75 0.09
CA ASP A 54 -9.06 -7.62 -1.16
C ASP A 54 -8.86 -6.15 -1.55
N LEU A 55 -9.92 -5.32 -1.47
CA LEU A 55 -9.81 -3.88 -1.72
C LEU A 55 -8.83 -3.20 -0.76
N ARG A 56 -8.95 -3.47 0.55
CA ARG A 56 -8.04 -2.97 1.58
C ARG A 56 -6.60 -3.40 1.32
N GLY A 57 -6.41 -4.68 0.98
CA GLY A 57 -5.13 -5.23 0.57
C GLY A 57 -4.54 -4.39 -0.55
N ALA A 58 -5.27 -4.23 -1.64
CA ALA A 58 -4.83 -3.46 -2.81
C ALA A 58 -4.50 -1.99 -2.49
N VAL A 59 -5.25 -1.33 -1.58
CA VAL A 59 -4.92 0.02 -1.10
C VAL A 59 -3.57 0.04 -0.37
N ILE A 60 -3.33 -0.93 0.52
CA ILE A 60 -2.04 -1.07 1.20
C ILE A 60 -0.92 -1.33 0.20
N GLU A 61 -1.14 -2.21 -0.80
CA GLU A 61 -0.12 -2.49 -1.83
C GLU A 61 0.24 -1.23 -2.60
N ARG A 62 -0.75 -0.39 -2.92
CA ARG A 62 -0.55 0.89 -3.60
C ARG A 62 0.35 1.82 -2.79
N VAL A 63 0.07 2.01 -1.50
CA VAL A 63 0.89 2.85 -0.62
C VAL A 63 2.30 2.27 -0.45
N LEU A 64 2.41 0.95 -0.30
CA LEU A 64 3.72 0.30 -0.20
C LEU A 64 4.53 0.36 -1.50
N ALA A 65 3.88 0.53 -2.66
CA ALA A 65 4.58 0.71 -3.93
C ALA A 65 5.33 2.05 -4.03
N GLU A 66 5.03 3.02 -3.17
CA GLU A 66 5.76 4.29 -3.04
C GLU A 66 7.09 4.12 -2.29
N VAL A 67 7.23 3.02 -1.54
CA VAL A 67 8.48 2.68 -0.86
C VAL A 67 9.50 2.26 -1.90
N ARG A 68 10.63 2.95 -1.92
CA ARG A 68 11.69 2.66 -2.88
C ARG A 68 12.29 1.29 -2.57
N PRO A 69 12.35 0.36 -3.54
CA PRO A 69 12.89 -0.96 -3.30
C PRO A 69 14.42 -0.92 -3.12
N PRO A 70 15.02 -2.01 -2.61
CA PRO A 70 16.46 -2.22 -2.69
C PRO A 70 16.96 -2.14 -4.13
N GLU A 71 18.14 -1.55 -4.32
CA GLU A 71 18.80 -1.47 -5.63
C GLU A 71 20.01 -2.44 -5.64
N PRO A 72 20.22 -3.23 -6.70
CA PRO A 72 21.36 -4.13 -6.78
C PRO A 72 22.70 -3.39 -6.67
N GLY A 73 23.59 -3.88 -5.80
CA GLY A 73 24.95 -3.35 -5.63
C GLY A 73 25.06 -2.12 -4.73
N GLU A 74 23.97 -1.67 -4.11
CA GLU A 74 24.02 -0.59 -3.15
C GLU A 74 24.37 -1.09 -1.73
N PRO A 75 25.22 -0.36 -0.97
CA PRO A 75 25.47 -0.68 0.44
C PRO A 75 24.19 -0.76 1.26
N TRP A 76 24.07 -1.75 2.16
CA TRP A 76 22.85 -1.97 2.93
C TRP A 76 22.41 -0.73 3.73
N VAL A 77 23.34 0.03 4.33
CA VAL A 77 23.01 1.21 5.14
C VAL A 77 22.30 2.26 4.29
N ALA A 78 22.75 2.44 3.05
CA ALA A 78 22.15 3.39 2.12
C ALA A 78 20.77 2.90 1.66
N THR A 79 20.64 1.60 1.36
CA THR A 79 19.35 0.94 1.08
C THR A 79 18.36 1.17 2.23
N ALA A 80 18.75 0.83 3.46
CA ALA A 80 17.91 0.92 4.65
C ALA A 80 17.45 2.37 4.92
N LYS A 81 18.37 3.34 4.83
CA LYS A 81 18.04 4.77 4.96
C LYS A 81 17.04 5.22 3.90
N ARG A 82 17.22 4.79 2.64
CA ARG A 82 16.30 5.15 1.55
C ARG A 82 14.92 4.56 1.79
N MET A 83 14.85 3.27 2.10
CA MET A 83 13.59 2.57 2.37
C MET A 83 12.85 3.21 3.54
N ALA A 84 13.53 3.45 4.67
CA ALA A 84 12.95 4.09 5.85
C ALA A 84 12.45 5.51 5.55
N THR A 85 13.19 6.29 4.76
CA THR A 85 12.79 7.65 4.38
C THR A 85 11.56 7.64 3.47
N SER A 86 11.52 6.76 2.46
CA SER A 86 10.34 6.65 1.58
C SER A 86 9.12 6.08 2.30
N PHE A 87 9.32 5.11 3.20
CA PHE A 87 8.24 4.59 4.04
C PHE A 87 7.68 5.68 4.96
N ARG A 88 8.56 6.48 5.59
CA ARG A 88 8.12 7.61 6.42
C ARG A 88 7.33 8.64 5.61
N ALA A 89 7.73 8.93 4.37
CA ALA A 89 6.99 9.84 3.51
C ALA A 89 5.58 9.29 3.20
N ALA A 90 5.48 8.07 2.69
CA ALA A 90 4.19 7.40 2.43
C ALA A 90 3.31 7.32 3.70
N ALA A 91 3.93 7.14 4.87
CA ALA A 91 3.21 7.09 6.14
C ALA A 91 2.64 8.43 6.59
N LEU A 92 3.27 9.54 6.22
CA LEU A 92 2.78 10.87 6.50
C LEU A 92 1.73 11.31 5.49
N ASP A 93 1.86 10.89 4.24
CA ASP A 93 0.92 11.21 3.18
C ASP A 93 -0.37 10.37 3.31
N HIS A 94 -0.27 9.13 3.81
CA HIS A 94 -1.38 8.18 3.92
C HIS A 94 -1.53 7.58 5.35
N PRO A 95 -1.78 8.40 6.38
CA PRO A 95 -1.78 7.94 7.77
C PRO A 95 -2.87 6.90 8.06
N ALA A 96 -4.03 6.98 7.39
CA ALA A 96 -5.10 6.00 7.54
C ALA A 96 -4.72 4.64 6.92
N ALA A 97 -4.00 4.64 5.80
CA ALA A 97 -3.57 3.41 5.13
C ALA A 97 -2.49 2.68 5.94
N ILE A 98 -1.60 3.43 6.61
CA ILE A 98 -0.65 2.84 7.56
C ILE A 98 -1.32 2.25 8.78
N ARG A 99 -2.35 2.92 9.34
CA ARG A 99 -3.13 2.33 10.44
C ARG A 99 -3.76 1.00 10.02
N LEU A 100 -4.33 0.95 8.81
CA LEU A 100 -4.90 -0.26 8.23
C LEU A 100 -3.84 -1.37 8.06
N LEU A 101 -2.65 -1.03 7.55
CA LEU A 101 -1.51 -1.96 7.45
C LEU A 101 -1.13 -2.56 8.82
N LEU A 102 -1.10 -1.74 9.87
CA LEU A 102 -0.67 -2.16 11.21
C LEU A 102 -1.73 -3.01 11.94
N THR A 103 -3.01 -2.71 11.75
CA THR A 103 -4.11 -3.46 12.39
C THR A 103 -4.46 -4.73 11.62
N ARG A 104 -4.18 -4.75 10.31
CA ARG A 104 -4.53 -5.87 9.44
C ARG A 104 -3.52 -6.02 8.29
N PRO A 105 -2.35 -6.63 8.56
CA PRO A 105 -1.35 -6.88 7.53
C PRO A 105 -1.96 -7.66 6.36
N PRO A 106 -1.77 -7.24 5.11
CA PRO A 106 -2.40 -7.90 3.98
C PRO A 106 -1.81 -9.32 3.81
N ALA A 107 -2.68 -10.30 3.58
CA ALA A 107 -2.30 -11.67 3.23
C ALA A 107 -1.85 -11.81 1.76
N THR A 108 -1.43 -10.71 1.13
CA THR A 108 -1.15 -10.63 -0.31
C THR A 108 0.36 -10.63 -0.60
N ALA A 109 0.74 -10.97 -1.83
CA ALA A 109 2.13 -11.06 -2.27
C ALA A 109 2.90 -9.73 -2.12
N ALA A 110 2.24 -8.56 -2.19
CA ALA A 110 2.92 -7.28 -1.94
C ALA A 110 3.29 -7.09 -0.46
N GLY A 111 2.53 -7.67 0.49
CA GLY A 111 2.96 -7.79 1.89
C GLY A 111 4.23 -8.62 2.05
N SER A 112 4.43 -9.59 1.14
CA SER A 112 5.63 -10.43 1.09
C SER A 112 6.84 -9.74 0.43
N ARG A 113 6.70 -8.57 -0.20
CA ARG A 113 7.84 -7.79 -0.75
C ARG A 113 8.79 -7.30 0.35
N TRP A 114 8.32 -7.27 1.59
CA TRP A 114 9.15 -7.04 2.78
C TRP A 114 9.95 -8.27 3.24
N GLN A 115 9.65 -9.47 2.72
CA GLN A 115 10.51 -10.63 2.95
C GLN A 115 11.84 -10.52 2.19
N ASP A 116 11.88 -9.79 1.06
CA ASP A 116 13.10 -9.54 0.30
C ASP A 116 14.10 -8.66 1.05
N VAL A 117 13.61 -7.81 1.96
CA VAL A 117 14.48 -7.06 2.90
C VAL A 117 15.27 -8.02 3.78
N ARG A 118 14.68 -9.15 4.21
CA ARG A 118 15.40 -10.19 4.97
C ARG A 118 16.46 -10.90 4.12
N GLY A 119 16.23 -11.03 2.81
CA GLY A 119 17.21 -11.57 1.86
C GLY A 119 18.41 -10.64 1.67
N ALA A 120 18.15 -9.34 1.49
CA ALA A 120 19.17 -8.31 1.37
C ALA A 120 20.03 -8.17 2.64
N LEU A 121 19.41 -8.25 3.83
CA LEU A 121 20.11 -8.21 5.11
C LEU A 121 21.09 -9.38 5.30
N ARG A 122 20.71 -10.59 4.86
CA ARG A 122 21.57 -11.78 4.96
C ARG A 122 22.73 -11.77 3.97
N ALA A 123 22.55 -11.17 2.80
CA ALA A 123 23.60 -11.10 1.78
C ALA A 123 24.80 -10.23 2.20
N ASP A 124 24.58 -9.24 3.08
CA ASP A 124 25.62 -8.31 3.56
C ASP A 124 26.15 -8.67 4.98
N GLY A 125 25.78 -9.83 5.52
CA GLY A 125 26.35 -10.35 6.78
C GLY A 125 25.85 -9.70 8.08
N LEU A 126 24.73 -8.97 8.04
CA LEU A 126 24.15 -8.35 9.23
C LEU A 126 23.36 -9.37 10.05
N ASP A 127 23.73 -9.50 11.31
CA ASP A 127 22.91 -10.18 12.31
C ASP A 127 21.63 -9.36 12.59
N GLU A 128 20.50 -10.04 12.80
CA GLU A 128 19.15 -9.45 12.94
C GLU A 128 19.10 -8.44 14.10
N GLU A 129 19.97 -8.62 15.09
CA GLU A 129 20.18 -7.75 16.26
C GLU A 129 20.85 -6.40 15.94
N GLU A 130 21.65 -6.33 14.90
CA GLU A 130 22.40 -5.12 14.51
C GLU A 130 21.54 -4.22 13.60
N ALA A 131 20.74 -4.85 12.74
CA ALA A 131 19.70 -4.16 11.96
C ALA A 131 18.66 -3.47 12.87
N LEU A 132 18.25 -4.11 13.96
CA LEU A 132 17.30 -3.55 14.93
C LEU A 132 17.89 -2.39 15.76
N ARG A 133 19.21 -2.38 15.99
CA ARG A 133 19.90 -1.29 16.70
C ARG A 133 19.98 -0.01 15.89
N ALA A 134 20.01 -0.09 14.57
CA ALA A 134 20.03 1.07 13.67
C ALA A 134 18.71 1.87 13.63
N PHE A 135 17.63 1.33 14.21
CA PHE A 135 16.30 1.96 14.30
C PHE A 135 16.00 2.62 15.67
N ARG A 136 16.96 2.69 16.59
CA ARG A 136 16.84 3.40 17.88
C ARG A 136 17.45 4.79 17.86
#